data_AF-A0A8J3A7J7-F1
#
_entry.id   AF-A0A8J3A7J7-F1
#
_cell.length_a   1.000
_cell.length_b   1.000
_cell.length_c   1.000
_cell.angle_alpha   90.00
_cell.angle_beta   90.00
_cell.angle_gamma   90.00
#
_symmetry.space_group_name_H-M   'P 1'
#
loop_
_entity.id
_entity.type
_entity.pdbx_description
1 polymer ?
#
loop_
_entity_poly.entity_id
_entity_poly.type
_entity_poly.pdbx_seq_one_letter_code
_entity_poly.pdbx_strand_id
1 'polypeptide(L)'
;MSETFDRLRRGALYRADDPDIAAANARAQRLLDQYDATGHDEQAGRDELLRELLGSCGEDVVVKPTFRCDLPAGVVAVGNPARVLREIDERDRVEVPDLGPR
;
A
#
# COMPACT_ATOMS: atom_id res chain seq x y z
N MET A 1 -3.49 -18.06 -3.78
CA MET A 1 -4.14 -16.79 -4.19
C MET A 1 -5.53 -17.11 -4.68
N SER A 2 -6.53 -16.33 -4.28
CA SER A 2 -7.94 -16.59 -4.65
C SER A 2 -8.27 -16.04 -6.04
N GLU A 3 -9.21 -16.70 -6.73
CA GLU A 3 -9.68 -16.30 -8.06
C GLU A 3 -10.18 -14.84 -8.07
N THR A 4 -10.78 -14.39 -6.96
CA THR A 4 -11.31 -13.03 -6.83
C THR A 4 -10.18 -11.99 -6.79
N PHE A 5 -9.08 -12.26 -6.08
CA PHE A 5 -7.87 -11.41 -6.12
C PHE A 5 -7.26 -11.34 -7.52
N ASP A 6 -7.28 -12.46 -8.22
CA ASP A 6 -6.79 -12.59 -9.58
C ASP A 6 -7.61 -11.75 -10.57
N ARG A 7 -8.93 -11.68 -10.38
CA ARG A 7 -9.83 -10.78 -11.12
C ARG A 7 -9.58 -9.32 -10.78
N LEU A 8 -9.48 -8.97 -9.48
CA LEU A 8 -9.13 -7.63 -9.01
C LEU A 8 -7.84 -7.13 -9.68
N ARG A 9 -6.77 -7.94 -9.62
CA ARG A 9 -5.45 -7.60 -10.18
C ARG A 9 -5.49 -7.33 -11.68
N ARG A 10 -6.27 -8.11 -12.43
CA ARG A 10 -6.41 -7.98 -13.89
C ARG A 10 -7.49 -6.97 -14.31
N GLY A 11 -8.10 -6.25 -13.35
CA GLY A 11 -9.16 -5.28 -13.61
C GLY A 11 -10.48 -5.88 -14.12
N ALA A 12 -10.69 -7.19 -13.93
CA ALA A 12 -11.92 -7.86 -14.31
C ALA A 12 -13.01 -7.67 -13.25
N LEU A 13 -14.28 -7.83 -13.63
CA LEU A 13 -15.39 -7.80 -12.66
C LEU A 13 -15.19 -8.88 -11.59
N TYR A 14 -15.25 -8.45 -10.33
CA TYR A 14 -15.11 -9.28 -9.15
C TYR A 14 -16.18 -8.92 -8.11
N ARG A 15 -16.40 -9.80 -7.15
CA ARG A 15 -17.31 -9.55 -6.02
C ARG A 15 -16.54 -8.86 -4.90
N ALA A 16 -16.92 -7.63 -4.56
CA ALA A 16 -16.28 -6.87 -3.49
C ALA A 16 -16.62 -7.41 -2.09
N ASP A 17 -17.71 -8.17 -1.96
CA ASP A 17 -18.15 -8.85 -0.72
C ASP A 17 -17.55 -10.26 -0.55
N ASP A 18 -16.67 -10.66 -1.46
CA ASP A 18 -15.94 -11.92 -1.35
C ASP A 18 -15.14 -11.97 -0.04
N PRO A 19 -15.18 -13.10 0.71
CA PRO A 19 -14.51 -13.20 2.01
C PRO A 19 -13.03 -12.85 1.99
N ASP A 20 -12.32 -13.17 0.90
CA ASP A 20 -10.89 -12.92 0.79
C ASP A 20 -10.59 -11.43 0.59
N ILE A 21 -11.40 -10.75 -0.22
CA ILE A 21 -11.34 -9.30 -0.42
C ILE A 21 -11.73 -8.57 0.87
N ALA A 22 -12.82 -9.00 1.50
CA ALA A 22 -13.29 -8.43 2.76
C ALA A 22 -12.24 -8.58 3.88
N ALA A 23 -11.60 -9.76 4.00
CA ALA A 23 -10.54 -10.00 4.98
C ALA A 23 -9.31 -9.11 4.74
N ALA A 24 -8.89 -8.94 3.49
CA ALA A 24 -7.77 -8.06 3.16
C ALA A 24 -8.10 -6.59 3.39
N ASN A 25 -9.28 -6.13 3.01
CA ASN A 25 -9.73 -4.76 3.27
C ASN A 25 -9.81 -4.49 4.77
N ALA A 26 -10.36 -5.42 5.56
CA ALA A 26 -10.40 -5.31 7.01
C ALA A 26 -8.98 -5.24 7.62
N ARG A 27 -8.01 -5.98 7.08
CA ARG A 27 -6.61 -5.88 7.51
C ARG A 27 -6.02 -4.52 7.16
N ALA A 28 -6.18 -4.06 5.92
CA ALA A 28 -5.67 -2.77 5.47
C ALA A 28 -6.25 -1.62 6.29
N GLN A 29 -7.55 -1.65 6.58
CA GLN A 29 -8.21 -0.64 7.39
C GLN A 29 -7.65 -0.59 8.81
N ARG A 30 -7.40 -1.74 9.46
CA ARG A 30 -6.77 -1.78 10.78
C ARG A 30 -5.37 -1.14 10.80
N LEU A 31 -4.57 -1.38 9.76
CA LEU A 31 -3.23 -0.78 9.63
C LEU A 31 -3.31 0.72 9.38
N LEU A 32 -4.27 1.17 8.54
CA LEU A 32 -4.52 2.59 8.30
C LEU A 32 -4.99 3.31 9.57
N ASP A 33 -5.87 2.69 10.36
CA ASP A 33 -6.35 3.26 11.62
C ASP A 33 -5.20 3.40 12.64
N GLN A 34 -4.32 2.39 12.72
CA GLN A 34 -3.10 2.46 13.55
C GLN A 34 -2.15 3.54 13.05
N TYR A 35 -1.94 3.63 11.73
CA TYR A 35 -1.06 4.62 11.11
C TYR A 35 -1.54 6.04 11.36
N ASP A 36 -2.84 6.29 11.17
CA ASP A 36 -3.45 7.60 11.40
C ASP A 36 -3.43 8.02 12.88
N ALA A 37 -3.36 7.05 13.81
CA ALA A 37 -3.28 7.30 15.24
C ALA A 37 -1.85 7.65 15.74
N THR A 38 -0.82 7.54 14.90
CA THR A 38 0.58 7.80 15.29
C THR A 38 0.90 9.29 15.50
N GLY A 39 1.56 9.61 16.61
CA GLY A 39 2.12 10.91 16.97
C GLY A 39 3.33 11.30 16.10
N HIS A 40 3.66 12.61 16.04
CA HIS A 40 4.65 13.16 15.10
C HIS A 40 6.04 12.49 15.16
N ASP A 41 6.44 12.08 16.36
CA ASP A 41 7.72 11.48 16.73
C ASP A 41 7.78 9.96 16.57
N GLU A 42 6.66 9.29 16.29
CA GLU A 42 6.58 7.84 16.14
C GLU A 42 6.98 7.35 14.73
N GLN A 43 8.08 7.86 14.18
CA GLN A 43 8.46 7.59 12.79
C GLN A 43 8.83 6.14 12.51
N ALA A 44 9.54 5.48 13.43
CA ALA A 44 9.85 4.06 13.27
C ALA A 44 8.57 3.20 13.16
N GLY A 45 7.57 3.49 13.98
CA GLY A 45 6.28 2.80 13.94
C GLY A 45 5.49 3.09 12.67
N ARG A 46 5.51 4.35 12.18
CA ARG A 46 4.92 4.71 10.89
C ARG A 46 5.53 3.93 9.73
N ASP A 47 6.85 3.81 9.72
CA ASP A 47 7.56 3.13 8.65
C ASP A 47 7.25 1.63 8.63
N GLU A 48 7.15 0.99 9.80
CA GLU A 48 6.74 -0.41 9.92
C GLU A 48 5.32 -0.62 9.40
N LEU A 49 4.36 0.21 9.84
CA LEU A 49 2.97 0.14 9.40
C LEU A 49 2.82 0.37 7.89
N LEU A 50 3.56 1.32 7.31
CA LEU A 50 3.55 1.58 5.85
C LEU A 50 4.11 0.40 5.07
N ARG A 51 5.24 -0.18 5.50
CA ARG A 51 5.82 -1.36 4.84
C ARG A 51 4.87 -2.55 4.91
N GLU A 52 4.23 -2.75 6.05
CA GLU A 52 3.26 -3.83 6.23
C GLU A 52 1.98 -3.64 5.38
N LEU A 53 1.50 -2.39 5.25
CA LEU A 53 0.32 -2.04 4.46
C LEU A 53 0.59 -2.17 2.95
N LEU A 54 1.70 -1.62 2.47
CA LEU A 54 2.02 -1.53 1.04
C LEU A 54 2.76 -2.76 0.51
N GLY A 55 3.24 -3.63 1.41
CA GLY A 55 4.11 -4.78 1.11
C GLY A 55 5.58 -4.42 0.95
N SER A 56 5.87 -3.20 0.51
CA SER A 56 7.20 -2.60 0.48
C SER A 56 7.07 -1.08 0.50
N CYS A 57 8.03 -0.40 1.14
CA CYS A 57 8.12 1.06 1.15
C CYS A 57 9.61 1.43 1.07
N GLY A 58 9.95 2.41 0.23
CA GLY A 58 11.33 2.87 0.06
C GLY A 58 11.88 3.56 1.32
N GLU A 59 13.19 3.74 1.35
CA GLU A 59 13.85 4.60 2.34
C GLU A 59 13.44 6.06 2.10
N ASP A 60 13.30 6.84 3.18
CA ASP A 60 12.89 8.26 3.17
C ASP A 60 11.51 8.61 2.57
N VAL A 61 10.59 7.64 2.47
CA VAL A 61 9.21 7.91 2.08
C VAL A 61 8.43 8.54 3.24
N VAL A 62 7.89 9.74 3.03
CA VAL A 62 7.02 10.41 4.01
C VAL A 62 5.60 10.47 3.49
N VAL A 63 4.69 9.74 4.14
CA VAL A 63 3.24 9.92 3.99
C VAL A 63 2.76 10.71 5.21
N LYS A 64 1.91 11.73 5.00
CA LYS A 64 1.29 12.45 6.11
C LYS A 64 -0.09 11.84 6.39
N PRO A 65 -0.43 11.53 7.65
CA PRO A 65 -1.82 11.26 8.02
C PRO A 65 -2.75 12.43 7.61
N THR A 66 -4.00 12.21 7.24
CA THR A 66 -4.73 10.93 7.15
C THR A 66 -4.54 10.22 5.80
N PHE A 67 -4.14 8.95 5.83
CA PHE A 67 -3.92 8.15 4.61
C PHE A 67 -5.10 7.23 4.33
N ARG A 68 -5.57 7.17 3.08
CA ARG A 68 -6.61 6.21 2.65
C ARG A 68 -6.09 5.49 1.42
N CYS A 69 -6.03 4.17 1.49
CA CYS A 69 -5.57 3.33 0.40
C CYS A 69 -6.51 2.13 0.25
N ASP A 70 -7.03 1.95 -0.97
CA ASP A 70 -7.90 0.83 -1.33
C ASP A 70 -7.29 0.01 -2.48
N LEU A 71 -5.99 0.23 -2.75
CA LEU A 71 -5.24 -0.49 -3.76
C LEU A 71 -4.59 -1.73 -3.12
N PRO A 72 -4.54 -2.86 -3.85
CA PRO A 72 -3.81 -4.02 -3.40
C PRO A 72 -2.32 -3.70 -3.25
N ALA A 73 -1.67 -4.26 -2.23
CA ALA A 73 -0.23 -4.14 -2.02
C ALA A 73 0.57 -4.72 -3.22
N GLY A 74 1.77 -4.18 -3.46
CA GLY A 74 2.68 -4.68 -4.50
C GLY A 74 2.32 -4.29 -5.94
N VAL A 75 1.53 -3.23 -6.15
CA VAL A 75 1.15 -2.76 -7.48
C VAL A 75 1.62 -1.33 -7.76
N VAL A 76 1.95 -1.06 -9.02
CA VAL A 76 2.08 0.29 -9.55
C VAL A 76 0.69 0.74 -10.00
N ALA A 77 0.21 1.85 -9.44
CA ALA A 77 -1.05 2.47 -9.84
C ALA A 77 -0.81 3.91 -10.32
N VAL A 78 -1.49 4.32 -11.39
CA VAL A 78 -1.34 5.66 -11.98
C VAL A 78 -2.69 6.26 -12.37
N GLY A 79 -2.75 7.59 -12.49
CA GLY A 79 -3.91 8.35 -12.97
C GLY A 79 -4.82 8.93 -11.87
N ASN A 80 -5.85 9.67 -12.30
CA ASN A 80 -6.96 10.11 -11.46
C ASN A 80 -8.29 9.83 -12.19
N PRO A 81 -9.11 8.86 -11.74
CA PRO A 81 -8.88 7.99 -10.58
C PRO A 81 -7.72 7.00 -10.79
N ALA A 82 -6.98 6.69 -9.72
CA ALA A 82 -5.83 5.78 -9.78
C ALA A 82 -6.27 4.35 -10.15
N ARG A 83 -5.58 3.73 -11.12
CA ARG A 83 -5.81 2.34 -11.50
C ARG A 83 -4.52 1.53 -11.47
N VAL A 84 -4.63 0.26 -11.09
CA VAL A 84 -3.53 -0.71 -11.17
C VAL A 84 -3.06 -0.81 -12.61
N LEU A 85 -1.81 -0.44 -12.84
CA LEU A 85 -1.14 -0.54 -14.13
C LEU A 85 -0.45 -1.89 -14.27
N ARG A 86 0.30 -2.30 -13.24
CA ARG A 86 1.10 -3.53 -13.21
C ARG A 86 1.54 -3.87 -11.79
N GLU A 87 2.10 -5.06 -11.62
CA GLU A 87 2.81 -5.42 -10.39
C GLU A 87 4.16 -4.67 -10.29
N ILE A 88 4.60 -4.48 -9.05
CA ILE A 88 5.96 -4.01 -8.75
C ILE A 88 6.93 -5.14 -9.08
N ASP A 89 7.99 -4.84 -9.82
CA ASP A 89 9.07 -5.77 -10.15
C ASP A 89 10.45 -5.10 -10.07
N GLU A 90 11.49 -5.78 -10.56
CA GLU A 90 12.87 -5.26 -10.47
C GLU A 90 13.08 -3.91 -11.15
N ARG A 91 12.21 -3.54 -12.11
CA ARG A 91 12.28 -2.24 -12.79
C ARG A 91 11.93 -1.08 -11.88
N ASP A 92 11.21 -1.33 -10.79
CA ASP A 92 10.79 -0.32 -9.82
C ASP A 92 11.80 -0.12 -8.69
N ARG A 93 12.84 -0.97 -8.60
CA ARG A 93 13.92 -0.79 -7.64
C ARG A 93 14.81 0.35 -8.11
N VAL A 94 14.84 1.42 -7.32
CA VAL A 94 15.72 2.58 -7.56
C VAL A 94 16.73 2.69 -6.43
N GLU A 95 17.98 3.01 -6.77
CA GLU A 95 18.96 3.45 -5.79
C GLU A 95 18.58 4.85 -5.33
N VAL A 96 18.30 5.00 -4.03
CA VAL A 96 18.03 6.30 -3.44
C VAL A 96 19.39 6.95 -3.14
N PRO A 97 19.74 8.09 -3.77
CA PRO A 97 21.00 8.76 -3.46
C PRO A 97 20.97 9.31 -2.03
N ASP A 98 22.06 9.11 -1.29
CA ASP A 98 22.25 9.69 0.05
C ASP A 98 22.20 11.23 -0.05
N LEU A 99 21.17 11.83 0.55
CA LEU A 99 20.95 13.28 0.55
C LEU A 99 21.68 13.99 1.69
N GLY A 100 22.46 13.26 2.51
CA GLY A 100 23.10 13.79 3.70
C GLY A 100 22.14 13.99 4.88
N PRO A 101 22.65 14.41 6.05
CA PRO A 101 21.84 14.56 7.24
C PRO A 101 20.83 15.72 7.13
N ARG A 102 19.64 15.52 7.73
CA ARG A 102 18.59 16.53 7.88
C ARG A 102 18.93 17.61 8.91
#